data_AF-A0A229TNJ4-F1
#
_entry.id   AF-A0A229TNJ4-F1
#
_cell.length_a   1.000
_cell.length_b   1.000
_cell.length_c   1.000
_cell.angle_alpha   90.00
_cell.angle_beta   90.00
_cell.angle_gamma   90.00
#
_symmetry.space_group_name_H-M   'P 1'
#
loop_
_entity.id
_entity.type
_entity.pdbx_description
1 polymer ?
#
loop_
_entity_poly.entity_id
_entity_poly.type
_entity_poly.pdbx_seq_one_letter_code
_entity_poly.pdbx_strand_id
1 'polypeptide(L)'
;MGEATSGGGGTATAPRNDAPASTPESAETRQGAGEQNGGSPPAGEPASDRPAAENTPAGENTPGAEQRDSTGRPDESTVDGAEKTGGVAGDILTDVPPPDPQPVQAAHDGWAPVAERADQTGEEARAGTRELPGAWRDGSGAAMSERAESTLRETDEVAQDARTVTGTLATIRDDYARTRTDMENVARQADTDAGLAHATMGPGPETDLATERVKQTARETNLRLRTETARNADAAWANVRLAGAEQPPGTGDAGQPAPEPGGPVPDAARELDDAQRALDQAARSDVVANLPTPPTDEELLRGYQTGDDRMLPILGEKLTPSELWASTREDITGIPLLDAMVVNPQNTIRHLGVKEEAETAGEQSFPDPDGPGPEGGRAGTGENHRDAFRHAYWNALMTREFGENSAEQVGTGHERRPEDPVDKQPPLFAERQEAMDLYNNSIGRRIATELGPQATDADVRAVIEQAIRDGKLVVFNQDHTGLVPSGGAEDFPR
;
A
#
# COMPACT_ATOMS: atom_id res chain seq x y z
N MET A 1 -6.48 64.33 1.71
CA MET A 1 -6.03 65.62 1.16
C MET A 1 -4.51 65.61 1.13
N GLY A 2 -3.90 65.95 0.00
CA GLY A 2 -2.48 65.73 -0.28
C GLY A 2 -2.32 65.18 -1.69
N GLU A 3 -2.08 66.07 -2.65
CA GLU A 3 -2.04 65.78 -4.09
C GLU A 3 -0.61 65.55 -4.61
N ALA A 4 -0.56 65.17 -5.90
CA ALA A 4 0.53 65.38 -6.87
C ALA A 4 1.64 64.33 -6.96
N THR A 5 2.19 63.98 -8.14
CA THR A 5 1.75 64.06 -9.57
C THR A 5 2.79 63.31 -10.43
N SER A 6 2.42 62.92 -11.66
CA SER A 6 3.33 62.51 -12.76
C SER A 6 3.98 61.12 -12.60
N GLY A 7 4.14 60.28 -13.64
CA GLY A 7 3.81 60.45 -15.06
C GLY A 7 5.02 60.10 -15.94
N GLY A 8 4.88 59.13 -16.85
CA GLY A 8 5.94 58.70 -17.76
C GLY A 8 5.57 57.43 -18.54
N GLY A 9 5.22 57.57 -19.81
CA GLY A 9 4.98 56.44 -20.71
C GLY A 9 6.26 56.02 -21.45
N GLY A 10 6.31 54.76 -21.88
CA GLY A 10 7.39 54.20 -22.71
C GLY A 10 6.86 53.10 -23.62
N THR A 11 6.91 53.33 -24.93
CA THR A 11 6.34 52.43 -25.95
C THR A 11 7.38 51.51 -26.58
N ALA A 12 6.99 50.25 -26.80
CA ALA A 12 7.32 49.38 -27.92
C ALA A 12 8.80 49.14 -28.33
N THR A 13 9.19 47.87 -28.43
CA THR A 13 9.66 47.30 -29.70
C THR A 13 9.59 45.77 -29.70
N ALA A 14 9.24 45.19 -30.85
CA ALA A 14 9.35 43.76 -31.13
C ALA A 14 10.23 43.57 -32.38
N PRO A 15 11.02 42.48 -32.48
CA PRO A 15 11.61 42.06 -33.75
C PRO A 15 10.78 40.97 -34.43
N ARG A 16 10.69 41.04 -35.76
CA ARG A 16 10.12 40.00 -36.63
C ARG A 16 11.22 39.03 -37.09
N ASN A 17 10.75 37.84 -37.49
CA ASN A 17 11.22 36.95 -38.56
C ASN A 17 12.62 37.18 -39.16
N ASP A 18 13.32 36.07 -39.44
CA ASP A 18 13.55 35.72 -40.85
C ASP A 18 13.79 34.21 -41.03
N ALA A 19 13.28 33.69 -42.14
CA ALA A 19 13.56 32.35 -42.67
C ALA A 19 13.84 32.49 -44.17
N PRO A 20 14.72 31.67 -44.76
CA PRO A 20 14.79 31.52 -46.21
C PRO A 20 14.41 30.11 -46.68
N ALA A 21 14.03 30.01 -47.95
CA ALA A 21 13.38 28.84 -48.54
C ALA A 21 14.20 28.16 -49.66
N SER A 22 14.04 26.83 -49.74
CA SER A 22 13.87 26.02 -50.97
C SER A 22 14.91 25.97 -52.11
N THR A 23 15.47 24.77 -52.32
CA THR A 23 15.59 24.02 -53.62
C THR A 23 16.54 24.54 -54.73
N PRO A 24 16.79 23.76 -55.83
CA PRO A 24 17.19 22.34 -55.92
C PRO A 24 18.35 22.10 -56.93
N GLU A 25 18.97 20.89 -56.98
CA GLU A 25 19.68 20.44 -58.20
C GLU A 25 19.79 18.90 -58.32
N SER A 26 20.21 18.41 -59.50
CA SER A 26 19.95 17.04 -60.00
C SER A 26 21.18 16.28 -60.54
N ALA A 27 21.08 14.95 -60.49
CA ALA A 27 21.56 13.97 -61.49
C ALA A 27 23.04 13.47 -61.54
N GLU A 28 23.13 12.27 -62.16
CA GLU A 28 24.28 11.57 -62.79
C GLU A 28 25.27 10.70 -61.96
N THR A 29 24.88 9.43 -61.82
CA THR A 29 25.56 8.23 -62.36
C THR A 29 27.10 8.21 -62.52
N ARG A 30 27.77 7.24 -61.88
CA ARG A 30 28.87 6.47 -62.52
C ARG A 30 29.12 5.08 -61.94
N GLN A 31 29.73 4.22 -62.76
CA GLN A 31 29.93 2.79 -62.56
C GLN A 31 31.22 2.45 -61.81
N GLY A 32 31.27 1.27 -61.18
CA GLY A 32 32.48 0.58 -60.72
C GLY A 32 32.21 -0.92 -60.59
N ALA A 33 33.10 -1.78 -61.06
CA ALA A 33 32.89 -3.23 -61.18
C ALA A 33 34.09 -4.05 -60.66
N GLY A 34 33.86 -5.34 -60.40
CA GLY A 34 34.85 -6.33 -59.95
C GLY A 34 34.85 -6.56 -58.42
N GLU A 35 35.23 -7.72 -57.88
CA GLU A 35 35.52 -9.00 -58.52
C GLU A 35 35.39 -10.19 -57.55
N GLN A 36 35.23 -11.35 -58.17
CA GLN A 36 35.07 -12.74 -57.72
C GLN A 36 35.99 -13.26 -56.58
N ASN A 37 35.42 -14.09 -55.68
CA ASN A 37 35.89 -15.43 -55.23
C ASN A 37 34.99 -15.91 -54.06
N GLY A 38 34.65 -17.19 -53.86
CA GLY A 38 35.09 -18.42 -54.53
C GLY A 38 35.66 -19.42 -53.52
N GLY A 39 34.86 -20.34 -52.96
CA GLY A 39 35.35 -21.37 -52.02
C GLY A 39 34.27 -22.21 -51.33
N SER A 40 34.04 -23.43 -51.82
CA SER A 40 33.19 -24.46 -51.20
C SER A 40 33.98 -25.34 -50.21
N PRO A 41 33.31 -26.06 -49.27
CA PRO A 41 33.96 -26.83 -48.21
C PRO A 41 34.31 -28.28 -48.63
N PRO A 42 34.88 -29.07 -47.70
CA PRO A 42 34.29 -30.39 -47.46
C PRO A 42 34.21 -30.81 -45.98
N ALA A 43 33.41 -31.85 -45.74
CA ALA A 43 33.18 -32.50 -44.44
C ALA A 43 34.26 -33.54 -44.07
N GLY A 44 34.22 -34.05 -42.82
CA GLY A 44 35.07 -35.17 -42.38
C GLY A 44 34.87 -35.61 -40.93
N GLU A 45 33.87 -36.47 -40.68
CA GLU A 45 33.93 -37.51 -39.62
C GLU A 45 34.94 -38.61 -40.04
N PRO A 46 35.56 -39.40 -39.13
CA PRO A 46 34.84 -40.39 -38.33
C PRO A 46 35.41 -40.75 -36.94
N ALA A 47 34.71 -41.67 -36.26
CA ALA A 47 34.99 -42.21 -34.93
C ALA A 47 36.21 -43.18 -34.84
N SER A 48 36.64 -43.48 -33.60
CA SER A 48 37.53 -44.60 -33.28
C SER A 48 37.29 -45.16 -31.87
N ASP A 49 37.38 -46.49 -31.74
CA ASP A 49 37.03 -47.31 -30.57
C ASP A 49 38.03 -47.31 -29.37
N ARG A 50 37.46 -47.66 -28.18
CA ARG A 50 37.92 -48.56 -27.07
C ARG A 50 39.40 -49.05 -26.99
N PRO A 51 39.94 -49.40 -25.79
CA PRO A 51 39.28 -50.23 -24.75
C PRO A 51 39.60 -49.91 -23.26
N ALA A 52 39.21 -50.83 -22.37
CA ALA A 52 39.11 -50.70 -20.90
C ALA A 52 40.30 -51.29 -20.11
N ALA A 53 40.38 -50.97 -18.81
CA ALA A 53 40.58 -51.95 -17.71
C ALA A 53 40.43 -51.33 -16.29
N GLU A 54 39.64 -52.01 -15.44
CA GLU A 54 39.84 -52.32 -14.01
C GLU A 54 40.47 -51.29 -13.03
N ASN A 55 39.72 -50.94 -11.97
CA ASN A 55 40.01 -51.38 -10.59
C ASN A 55 38.88 -51.03 -9.60
N THR A 56 38.48 -52.00 -8.77
CA THR A 56 37.62 -51.82 -7.57
C THR A 56 38.53 -51.85 -6.33
N PRO A 57 38.12 -51.25 -5.19
CA PRO A 57 37.45 -52.10 -4.19
C PRO A 57 36.27 -51.43 -3.47
N ALA A 58 35.52 -52.25 -2.73
CA ALA A 58 34.23 -51.91 -2.14
C ALA A 58 34.30 -51.00 -0.89
N GLY A 59 33.19 -50.30 -0.64
CA GLY A 59 32.87 -49.65 0.61
C GLY A 59 31.35 -49.56 0.75
N GLU A 60 30.77 -50.43 1.58
CA GLU A 60 29.33 -50.48 1.84
C GLU A 60 28.90 -49.30 2.73
N ASN A 61 27.77 -48.66 2.42
CA ASN A 61 26.85 -48.08 3.41
C ASN A 61 25.53 -47.69 2.72
N THR A 62 24.46 -48.40 3.04
CA THR A 62 23.11 -48.18 2.53
C THR A 62 22.29 -47.40 3.55
N PRO A 63 21.79 -46.19 3.25
CA PRO A 63 20.76 -45.54 4.07
C PRO A 63 19.43 -46.29 3.96
N GLY A 64 18.70 -46.40 5.08
CA GLY A 64 17.46 -47.17 5.17
C GLY A 64 16.34 -46.63 4.28
N ALA A 65 15.47 -47.54 3.81
CA ALA A 65 14.34 -47.20 2.96
C ALA A 65 13.21 -46.51 3.74
N GLU A 66 12.71 -45.40 3.20
CA GLU A 66 11.45 -44.79 3.61
C GLU A 66 10.27 -45.72 3.26
N GLN A 67 9.47 -46.10 4.25
CA GLN A 67 8.19 -46.74 4.00
C GLN A 67 7.19 -45.67 3.55
N ARG A 68 6.83 -45.67 2.27
CA ARG A 68 5.71 -44.88 1.74
C ARG A 68 4.40 -45.64 1.96
N ASP A 69 3.44 -45.02 2.63
CA ASP A 69 2.07 -45.54 2.65
C ASP A 69 1.35 -45.30 1.30
N SER A 70 0.41 -46.19 1.01
CA SER A 70 -0.23 -46.42 -0.27
C SER A 70 -1.36 -45.44 -0.63
N THR A 71 -1.60 -44.40 0.17
CA THR A 71 -2.82 -43.59 0.13
C THR A 71 -2.72 -42.30 -0.68
N GLY A 72 -1.51 -41.88 -1.09
CA GLY A 72 -1.32 -40.82 -2.10
C GLY A 72 -1.85 -39.42 -1.72
N ARG A 73 -2.13 -39.18 -0.43
CA ARG A 73 -2.42 -37.84 0.10
C ARG A 73 -1.12 -37.16 0.54
N PRO A 74 -0.97 -35.84 0.35
CA PRO A 74 0.07 -35.08 1.03
C PRO A 74 -0.16 -35.17 2.54
N ASP A 75 0.93 -35.23 3.30
CA ASP A 75 0.90 -35.39 4.75
C ASP A 75 0.62 -34.05 5.44
N GLU A 76 -0.62 -33.80 5.83
CA GLU A 76 -1.08 -32.59 6.54
C GLU A 76 -0.71 -32.63 8.07
N SER A 77 0.41 -33.25 8.44
CA SER A 77 0.75 -33.55 9.84
C SER A 77 1.40 -32.40 10.64
N THR A 78 1.67 -31.24 10.03
CA THR A 78 2.49 -30.17 10.63
C THR A 78 1.74 -29.19 11.55
N VAL A 79 0.41 -29.26 11.64
CA VAL A 79 -0.40 -28.40 12.54
C VAL A 79 -0.89 -29.16 13.80
N ASP A 80 -0.97 -30.49 13.74
CA ASP A 80 -1.63 -31.35 14.74
C ASP A 80 -0.76 -31.70 15.97
N GLY A 81 0.46 -31.14 16.04
CA GLY A 81 1.47 -31.49 17.05
C GLY A 81 1.23 -30.90 18.45
N ALA A 82 0.57 -29.75 18.55
CA ALA A 82 0.37 -29.05 19.83
C ALA A 82 -0.70 -29.73 20.70
N GLU A 83 -1.82 -30.17 20.11
CA GLU A 83 -3.00 -30.66 20.85
C GLU A 83 -2.82 -32.03 21.56
N LYS A 84 -1.68 -32.71 21.36
CA LYS A 84 -1.41 -34.05 21.93
C LYS A 84 -0.34 -34.08 23.02
N THR A 85 0.32 -32.96 23.30
CA THR A 85 1.37 -32.88 24.34
C THR A 85 0.79 -32.60 25.73
N GLY A 86 -0.16 -33.43 26.19
CA GLY A 86 -0.65 -33.34 27.56
C GLY A 86 0.50 -33.51 28.57
N GLY A 87 0.72 -32.51 29.42
CA GLY A 87 1.88 -32.45 30.32
C GLY A 87 2.44 -31.03 30.42
N VAL A 88 3.63 -30.92 31.00
CA VAL A 88 4.31 -29.64 31.26
C VAL A 88 4.70 -28.95 29.95
N ALA A 89 5.08 -29.72 28.93
CA ALA A 89 5.39 -29.16 27.61
C ALA A 89 4.17 -28.47 26.96
N GLY A 90 2.99 -29.08 27.05
CA GLY A 90 1.74 -28.53 26.51
C GLY A 90 1.32 -27.25 27.21
N ASP A 91 1.40 -27.21 28.55
CA ASP A 91 1.15 -25.99 29.33
C ASP A 91 2.05 -24.83 28.83
N ILE A 92 3.36 -25.07 28.71
CA ILE A 92 4.34 -24.04 28.29
C ILE A 92 4.07 -23.52 26.88
N LEU A 93 3.76 -24.43 25.93
CA LEU A 93 3.46 -24.05 24.54
C LEU A 93 2.06 -23.45 24.36
N THR A 94 1.14 -23.69 25.29
CA THR A 94 -0.18 -23.02 25.33
C THR A 94 -0.04 -21.59 25.86
N ASP A 95 0.74 -21.40 26.93
CA ASP A 95 0.97 -20.09 27.55
C ASP A 95 1.86 -19.17 26.69
N VAL A 96 2.85 -19.74 26.00
CA VAL A 96 3.77 -19.02 25.11
C VAL A 96 3.86 -19.75 23.77
N PRO A 97 2.86 -19.55 22.87
CA PRO A 97 2.82 -20.25 21.60
C PRO A 97 3.99 -19.85 20.69
N PRO A 98 4.53 -20.81 19.91
CA PRO A 98 5.58 -20.53 18.93
C PRO A 98 5.06 -19.59 17.83
N PRO A 99 5.94 -18.77 17.22
CA PRO A 99 5.55 -17.89 16.15
C PRO A 99 5.07 -18.69 14.93
N ASP A 100 3.98 -18.25 14.31
CA ASP A 100 3.42 -18.88 13.11
C ASP A 100 4.15 -18.39 11.84
N PRO A 101 4.82 -19.27 11.07
CA PRO A 101 5.46 -18.89 9.81
C PRO A 101 4.47 -18.71 8.65
N GLN A 102 3.19 -19.12 8.77
CA GLN A 102 2.24 -19.10 7.64
C GLN A 102 2.01 -17.71 7.02
N PRO A 103 1.86 -16.60 7.78
CA PRO A 103 1.72 -15.26 7.18
C PRO A 103 2.95 -14.85 6.36
N VAL A 104 4.16 -15.20 6.83
CA VAL A 104 5.42 -14.91 6.13
C VAL A 104 5.57 -15.78 4.89
N GLN A 105 5.18 -17.06 4.96
CA GLN A 105 5.15 -17.97 3.82
C GLN A 105 4.13 -17.51 2.76
N ALA A 106 2.94 -17.07 3.15
CA ALA A 106 1.93 -16.53 2.23
C ALA A 106 2.44 -15.25 1.53
N ALA A 107 3.12 -14.36 2.25
CA ALA A 107 3.77 -13.19 1.66
C ALA A 107 4.89 -13.58 0.68
N HIS A 108 5.74 -14.55 1.05
CA HIS A 108 6.78 -15.10 0.18
C HIS A 108 6.19 -15.63 -1.14
N ASP A 109 5.13 -16.43 -1.05
CA ASP A 109 4.51 -17.09 -2.21
C ASP A 109 3.72 -16.12 -3.09
N GLY A 110 3.26 -14.98 -2.54
CA GLY A 110 2.72 -13.86 -3.33
C GLY A 110 3.80 -13.13 -4.14
N TRP A 111 4.99 -12.93 -3.56
CA TRP A 111 6.09 -12.19 -4.20
C TRP A 111 6.99 -13.03 -5.12
N ALA A 112 7.13 -14.34 -4.88
CA ALA A 112 8.00 -15.20 -5.70
C ALA A 112 7.65 -15.20 -7.21
N PRO A 113 6.36 -15.30 -7.63
CA PRO A 113 5.99 -15.21 -9.04
C PRO A 113 6.22 -13.81 -9.65
N VAL A 114 6.24 -12.75 -8.82
CA VAL A 114 6.53 -11.38 -9.28
C VAL A 114 8.01 -11.25 -9.61
N ALA A 115 8.89 -11.75 -8.74
CA ALA A 115 10.33 -11.79 -8.99
C ALA A 115 10.68 -12.62 -10.24
N GLU A 116 10.10 -13.82 -10.37
CA GLU A 116 10.30 -14.69 -11.54
C GLU A 116 9.85 -14.01 -12.85
N ARG A 117 8.68 -13.35 -12.84
CA ARG A 117 8.18 -12.63 -14.02
C ARG A 117 9.00 -11.39 -14.36
N ALA A 118 9.49 -10.65 -13.37
CA ALA A 118 10.36 -9.50 -13.59
C ALA A 118 11.67 -9.94 -14.27
N ASP A 119 12.28 -11.04 -13.80
CA ASP A 119 13.47 -11.62 -14.41
C ASP A 119 13.23 -12.12 -15.84
N GLN A 120 12.14 -12.86 -16.09
CA GLN A 120 11.78 -13.29 -17.44
C GLN A 120 11.58 -12.09 -18.39
N THR A 121 10.87 -11.05 -17.93
CA THR A 121 10.63 -9.83 -18.72
C THR A 121 11.94 -9.12 -19.05
N GLY A 122 12.86 -9.01 -18.08
CA GLY A 122 14.19 -8.47 -18.30
C GLY A 122 15.02 -9.30 -19.28
N GLU A 123 14.95 -10.64 -19.23
CA GLU A 123 15.65 -11.50 -20.21
C GLU A 123 15.10 -11.34 -21.63
N GLU A 124 13.78 -11.33 -21.79
CA GLU A 124 13.10 -11.13 -23.08
C GLU A 124 13.41 -9.75 -23.68
N ALA A 125 13.35 -8.69 -22.86
CA ALA A 125 13.71 -7.33 -23.29
C ALA A 125 15.20 -7.21 -23.66
N ARG A 126 16.11 -7.86 -22.92
CA ARG A 126 17.55 -7.92 -23.27
C ARG A 126 17.79 -8.76 -24.52
N ALA A 127 16.97 -9.77 -24.82
CA ALA A 127 17.02 -10.50 -26.08
C ALA A 127 16.60 -9.60 -27.26
N GLY A 128 15.41 -8.99 -27.20
CA GLY A 128 14.93 -8.08 -28.25
C GLY A 128 15.88 -6.91 -28.51
N THR A 129 16.43 -6.29 -27.47
CA THR A 129 17.37 -5.15 -27.57
C THR A 129 18.65 -5.51 -28.32
N ARG A 130 19.12 -6.76 -28.23
CA ARG A 130 20.29 -7.26 -28.98
C ARG A 130 20.02 -7.46 -30.47
N GLU A 131 18.77 -7.60 -30.89
CA GLU A 131 18.39 -7.80 -32.30
C GLU A 131 18.19 -6.48 -33.07
N LEU A 132 17.82 -5.38 -32.38
CA LEU A 132 17.53 -4.07 -33.00
C LEU A 132 18.64 -3.56 -33.95
N PRO A 133 19.96 -3.64 -33.62
CA PRO A 133 21.02 -3.18 -34.52
C PRO A 133 21.14 -4.00 -35.81
N GLY A 134 20.69 -5.26 -35.80
CA GLY A 134 20.66 -6.12 -36.99
C GLY A 134 19.45 -5.86 -37.89
N ALA A 135 18.33 -5.42 -37.31
CA ALA A 135 17.07 -5.16 -38.01
C ALA A 135 17.11 -3.88 -38.88
N TRP A 136 17.79 -2.81 -38.44
CA TRP A 136 17.87 -1.55 -39.18
C TRP A 136 19.31 -1.11 -39.48
N ARG A 137 19.65 -1.06 -40.78
CA ARG A 137 21.00 -0.77 -41.28
C ARG A 137 21.38 0.71 -41.38
N ASP A 138 20.43 1.62 -41.15
CA ASP A 138 20.60 3.07 -41.27
C ASP A 138 21.06 3.76 -39.97
N GLY A 139 21.38 2.97 -38.93
CA GLY A 139 21.77 3.46 -37.62
C GLY A 139 20.60 3.72 -36.67
N SER A 140 19.35 3.70 -37.15
CA SER A 140 18.17 3.85 -36.27
C SER A 140 18.05 2.73 -35.23
N GLY A 141 18.48 1.51 -35.57
CA GLY A 141 18.53 0.37 -34.65
C GLY A 141 19.42 0.62 -33.42
N ALA A 142 20.57 1.27 -33.59
CA ALA A 142 21.47 1.60 -32.48
C ALA A 142 20.85 2.67 -31.54
N ALA A 143 20.22 3.70 -32.10
CA ALA A 143 19.52 4.72 -31.32
C ALA A 143 18.27 4.18 -30.61
N MET A 144 17.67 3.09 -31.10
CA MET A 144 16.60 2.37 -30.40
C MET A 144 17.15 1.48 -29.28
N SER A 145 18.28 0.79 -29.48
CA SER A 145 18.96 0.05 -28.40
C SER A 145 19.35 0.95 -27.23
N GLU A 146 19.94 2.13 -27.49
CA GLU A 146 20.34 3.08 -26.43
C GLU A 146 19.15 3.55 -25.56
N ARG A 147 17.95 3.69 -26.14
CA ARG A 147 16.73 4.00 -25.38
C ARG A 147 16.24 2.80 -24.59
N ALA A 148 16.22 1.61 -25.21
CA ALA A 148 15.82 0.38 -24.57
C ALA A 148 16.72 0.02 -23.38
N GLU A 149 18.03 0.34 -23.44
CA GLU A 149 18.96 0.20 -22.32
C GLU A 149 18.55 0.98 -21.07
N SER A 150 17.81 2.09 -21.19
CA SER A 150 17.29 2.80 -20.02
C SER A 150 16.15 2.03 -19.34
N THR A 151 15.15 1.62 -20.11
CA THR A 151 14.02 0.80 -19.62
C THR A 151 14.48 -0.56 -19.10
N LEU A 152 15.56 -1.11 -19.66
CA LEU A 152 16.20 -2.32 -19.14
C LEU A 152 16.80 -2.13 -17.75
N ARG A 153 17.41 -0.97 -17.44
CA ARG A 153 17.91 -0.69 -16.08
C ARG A 153 16.76 -0.61 -15.08
N GLU A 154 15.68 0.09 -15.43
CA GLU A 154 14.47 0.18 -14.60
C GLU A 154 13.85 -1.21 -14.35
N THR A 155 13.82 -2.08 -15.37
CA THR A 155 13.35 -3.48 -15.24
C THR A 155 14.27 -4.32 -14.35
N ASP A 156 15.59 -4.14 -14.49
CA ASP A 156 16.60 -4.86 -13.72
C ASP A 156 16.62 -4.44 -12.24
N GLU A 157 16.36 -3.16 -11.95
CA GLU A 157 16.15 -2.61 -10.60
C GLU A 157 14.90 -3.26 -9.95
N VAL A 158 13.74 -3.24 -10.62
CA VAL A 158 12.50 -3.89 -10.12
C VAL A 158 12.72 -5.39 -9.86
N ALA A 159 13.44 -6.10 -10.73
CA ALA A 159 13.77 -7.52 -10.52
C ALA A 159 14.73 -7.71 -9.33
N GLN A 160 15.67 -6.79 -9.10
CA GLN A 160 16.56 -6.81 -7.94
C GLN A 160 15.80 -6.58 -6.63
N ASP A 161 14.86 -5.65 -6.60
CA ASP A 161 14.04 -5.36 -5.41
C ASP A 161 13.12 -6.53 -5.08
N ALA A 162 12.44 -7.12 -6.08
CA ALA A 162 11.60 -8.30 -5.89
C ALA A 162 12.39 -9.53 -5.37
N ARG A 163 13.65 -9.72 -5.80
CA ARG A 163 14.56 -10.72 -5.22
C ARG A 163 14.98 -10.40 -3.79
N THR A 164 15.15 -9.12 -3.47
CA THR A 164 15.51 -8.66 -2.11
C THR A 164 14.36 -8.91 -1.14
N VAL A 165 13.12 -8.61 -1.56
CA VAL A 165 11.88 -8.90 -0.81
C VAL A 165 11.75 -10.41 -0.55
N THR A 166 11.80 -11.24 -1.59
CA THR A 166 11.60 -12.69 -1.49
C THR A 166 12.70 -13.37 -0.68
N GLY A 167 13.97 -13.01 -0.86
CA GLY A 167 15.08 -13.50 -0.05
C GLY A 167 14.98 -13.12 1.43
N THR A 168 14.48 -11.92 1.71
CA THR A 168 14.24 -11.48 3.10
C THR A 168 13.09 -12.26 3.74
N LEU A 169 11.97 -12.43 3.03
CA LEU A 169 10.82 -13.23 3.48
C LEU A 169 11.22 -14.68 3.77
N ALA A 170 12.02 -15.30 2.90
CA ALA A 170 12.55 -16.64 3.14
C ALA A 170 13.42 -16.71 4.41
N THR A 171 14.25 -15.69 4.66
CA THR A 171 15.08 -15.59 5.88
C THR A 171 14.23 -15.51 7.14
N ILE A 172 13.22 -14.63 7.16
CA ILE A 172 12.28 -14.45 8.29
C ILE A 172 11.52 -15.75 8.57
N ARG A 173 11.00 -16.42 7.54
CA ARG A 173 10.32 -17.71 7.68
C ARG A 173 11.23 -18.76 8.30
N ASP A 174 12.47 -18.86 7.84
CA ASP A 174 13.43 -19.84 8.33
C ASP A 174 13.82 -19.55 9.80
N ASP A 175 13.88 -18.28 10.21
CA ASP A 175 14.04 -17.89 11.62
C ASP A 175 12.81 -18.26 12.46
N TYR A 176 11.60 -18.08 11.95
CA TYR A 176 10.37 -18.50 12.64
C TYR A 176 10.35 -20.02 12.84
N ALA A 177 10.72 -20.79 11.82
CA ALA A 177 10.79 -22.26 11.89
C ALA A 177 11.86 -22.76 12.88
N ARG A 178 13.05 -22.12 12.90
CA ARG A 178 14.09 -22.37 13.92
C ARG A 178 13.56 -22.08 15.32
N THR A 179 12.98 -20.90 15.51
CA THR A 179 12.45 -20.42 16.80
C THR A 179 11.38 -21.34 17.36
N ARG A 180 10.45 -21.80 16.52
CA ARG A 180 9.45 -22.79 16.87
C ARG A 180 10.10 -24.09 17.37
N THR A 181 11.07 -24.60 16.62
CA THR A 181 11.81 -25.83 16.99
C THR A 181 12.51 -25.66 18.35
N ASP A 182 13.14 -24.52 18.60
CA ASP A 182 13.81 -24.22 19.86
C ASP A 182 12.83 -24.08 21.04
N MET A 183 11.66 -23.46 20.83
CA MET A 183 10.60 -23.37 21.84
C MET A 183 10.00 -24.74 22.18
N GLU A 184 9.82 -25.62 21.18
CA GLU A 184 9.40 -27.01 21.35
C GLU A 184 10.49 -27.85 22.05
N ASN A 185 11.77 -27.56 21.83
CA ASN A 185 12.90 -28.18 22.55
C ASN A 185 12.91 -27.79 24.04
N VAL A 186 12.76 -26.50 24.34
CA VAL A 186 12.70 -25.97 25.71
C VAL A 186 11.51 -26.56 26.47
N ALA A 187 10.34 -26.63 25.85
CA ALA A 187 9.14 -27.22 26.45
C ALA A 187 9.33 -28.73 26.77
N ARG A 188 9.93 -29.50 25.86
CA ARG A 188 10.22 -30.94 26.09
C ARG A 188 11.29 -31.18 27.17
N GLN A 189 12.29 -30.29 27.27
CA GLN A 189 13.28 -30.36 28.35
C GLN A 189 12.61 -30.09 29.71
N ALA A 190 11.74 -29.07 29.78
CA ALA A 190 10.98 -28.74 30.98
C ALA A 190 10.06 -29.89 31.45
N ASP A 191 9.42 -30.61 30.53
CA ASP A 191 8.63 -31.79 30.84
C ASP A 191 9.48 -32.95 31.39
N THR A 192 10.67 -33.15 30.82
CA THR A 192 11.66 -34.13 31.31
C THR A 192 12.14 -33.77 32.72
N ASP A 193 12.45 -32.50 32.97
CA ASP A 193 12.94 -32.02 34.27
C ASP A 193 11.86 -32.09 35.37
N ALA A 194 10.61 -31.77 35.04
CA ALA A 194 9.47 -31.97 35.93
C ALA A 194 9.22 -33.46 36.24
N GLY A 195 9.32 -34.34 35.23
CA GLY A 195 9.26 -35.78 35.42
C GLY A 195 10.36 -36.31 36.35
N LEU A 196 11.58 -35.78 36.24
CA LEU A 196 12.70 -36.11 37.12
C LEU A 196 12.47 -35.59 38.57
N ALA A 197 11.88 -34.40 38.74
CA ALA A 197 11.50 -33.89 40.05
C ALA A 197 10.47 -34.82 40.73
N HIS A 198 9.40 -35.19 40.02
CA HIS A 198 8.40 -36.16 40.52
C HIS A 198 9.02 -37.52 40.87
N ALA A 199 9.94 -38.04 40.05
CA ALA A 199 10.62 -39.31 40.31
C ALA A 199 11.57 -39.26 41.52
N THR A 200 12.22 -38.11 41.77
CA THR A 200 13.23 -37.97 42.81
C THR A 200 12.65 -37.58 44.17
N MET A 201 11.65 -36.71 44.17
CA MET A 201 11.06 -36.14 45.40
C MET A 201 9.76 -36.85 45.83
N GLY A 202 9.10 -37.57 44.91
CA GLY A 202 7.78 -38.15 45.11
C GLY A 202 6.65 -37.10 45.00
N PRO A 203 5.39 -37.49 45.21
CA PRO A 203 4.26 -36.57 45.20
C PRO A 203 4.24 -35.72 46.49
N GLY A 204 4.24 -34.40 46.34
CA GLY A 204 4.22 -33.46 47.46
C GLY A 204 4.35 -32.00 47.01
N PRO A 205 4.02 -31.02 47.89
CA PRO A 205 3.99 -29.60 47.54
C PRO A 205 5.38 -29.05 47.17
N GLU A 206 6.46 -29.63 47.68
CA GLU A 206 7.83 -29.29 47.27
C GLU A 206 8.09 -29.64 45.81
N THR A 207 7.52 -30.75 45.33
CA THR A 207 7.65 -31.23 43.95
C THR A 207 6.79 -30.41 43.01
N ASP A 208 5.56 -30.08 43.41
CA ASP A 208 4.68 -29.20 42.63
C ASP A 208 5.34 -27.82 42.44
N LEU A 209 5.96 -27.28 43.49
CA LEU A 209 6.74 -26.04 43.43
C LEU A 209 7.99 -26.15 42.53
N ALA A 210 8.64 -27.32 42.48
CA ALA A 210 9.75 -27.56 41.56
C ALA A 210 9.27 -27.57 40.10
N THR A 211 8.17 -28.27 39.81
CA THR A 211 7.53 -28.32 38.49
C THR A 211 7.10 -26.93 38.01
N GLU A 212 6.47 -26.10 38.85
CA GLU A 212 6.08 -24.74 38.45
C GLU A 212 7.28 -23.81 38.22
N ARG A 213 8.39 -23.96 38.95
CA ARG A 213 9.65 -23.22 38.66
C ARG A 213 10.26 -23.62 37.32
N VAL A 214 10.21 -24.91 36.98
CA VAL A 214 10.65 -25.41 35.68
C VAL A 214 9.77 -24.83 34.55
N LYS A 215 8.44 -24.86 34.70
CA LYS A 215 7.51 -24.19 33.78
C LYS A 215 7.81 -22.71 33.62
N GLN A 216 7.96 -21.97 34.71
CA GLN A 216 8.25 -20.52 34.65
C GLN A 216 9.54 -20.23 33.88
N THR A 217 10.63 -20.95 34.19
CA THR A 217 11.93 -20.78 33.51
C THR A 217 11.83 -21.06 32.00
N ALA A 218 11.04 -22.07 31.62
CA ALA A 218 10.78 -22.41 30.23
C ALA A 218 9.92 -21.37 29.50
N ARG A 219 8.83 -20.89 30.13
CA ARG A 219 7.99 -19.78 29.62
C ARG A 219 8.82 -18.51 29.38
N GLU A 220 9.66 -18.12 30.34
CA GLU A 220 10.56 -16.94 30.21
C GLU A 220 11.58 -17.11 29.07
N THR A 221 12.13 -18.32 28.91
CA THR A 221 13.06 -18.63 27.81
C THR A 221 12.36 -18.58 26.44
N ASN A 222 11.17 -19.17 26.34
CA ASN A 222 10.34 -19.18 25.14
C ASN A 222 9.89 -17.76 24.74
N LEU A 223 9.51 -16.93 25.72
CA LEU A 223 9.14 -15.54 25.49
C LEU A 223 10.34 -14.76 24.93
N ARG A 224 11.54 -14.93 25.51
CA ARG A 224 12.76 -14.28 25.01
C ARG A 224 13.06 -14.68 23.56
N LEU A 225 12.97 -15.97 23.23
CA LEU A 225 13.16 -16.47 21.86
C LEU A 225 12.18 -15.81 20.88
N ARG A 226 10.86 -15.85 21.18
CA ARG A 226 9.82 -15.19 20.36
C ARG A 226 10.09 -13.69 20.19
N THR A 227 10.46 -12.97 21.25
CA THR A 227 10.75 -11.52 21.21
C THR A 227 12.04 -11.17 20.46
N GLU A 228 13.05 -12.04 20.44
CA GLU A 228 14.25 -11.86 19.61
C GLU A 228 13.94 -12.06 18.13
N THR A 229 13.21 -13.12 17.80
CA THR A 229 12.81 -13.43 16.41
C THR A 229 11.88 -12.38 15.83
N ALA A 230 10.93 -11.85 16.60
CA ALA A 230 10.10 -10.72 16.17
C ALA A 230 10.96 -9.49 15.82
N ARG A 231 11.88 -9.07 16.71
CA ARG A 231 12.78 -7.93 16.46
C ARG A 231 13.69 -8.13 15.25
N ASN A 232 14.17 -9.36 15.02
CA ASN A 232 14.97 -9.68 13.84
C ASN A 232 14.13 -9.59 12.56
N ALA A 233 12.87 -10.04 12.59
CA ALA A 233 11.93 -9.90 11.49
C ALA A 233 11.58 -8.42 11.21
N ASP A 234 11.34 -7.61 12.23
CA ASP A 234 11.08 -6.18 12.10
C ASP A 234 12.28 -5.43 11.49
N ALA A 235 13.50 -5.77 11.92
CA ALA A 235 14.73 -5.21 11.35
C ALA A 235 14.95 -5.64 9.90
N ALA A 236 14.63 -6.90 9.56
CA ALA A 236 14.66 -7.39 8.20
C ALA A 236 13.62 -6.66 7.31
N TRP A 237 12.40 -6.45 7.81
CA TRP A 237 11.37 -5.65 7.14
C TRP A 237 11.70 -4.18 7.01
N ALA A 238 12.47 -3.59 7.93
CA ALA A 238 12.95 -2.21 7.81
C ALA A 238 13.90 -2.08 6.60
N ASN A 239 14.77 -3.06 6.35
CA ASN A 239 15.63 -3.09 5.17
C ASN A 239 14.83 -3.24 3.87
N VAL A 240 13.73 -4.01 3.88
CA VAL A 240 12.82 -4.16 2.73
C VAL A 240 12.08 -2.85 2.43
N ARG A 241 11.63 -2.13 3.46
CA ARG A 241 11.03 -0.79 3.29
C ARG A 241 12.02 0.25 2.78
N LEU A 242 13.30 0.17 3.18
CA LEU A 242 14.36 1.00 2.61
C LEU A 242 14.66 0.67 1.13
N ALA A 243 14.31 -0.54 0.67
CA ALA A 243 14.32 -0.94 -0.74
C ALA A 243 12.98 -0.64 -1.47
N GLY A 244 12.10 0.19 -0.90
CA GLY A 244 10.89 0.68 -1.57
C GLY A 244 9.70 -0.28 -1.60
N ALA A 245 9.76 -1.43 -0.93
CA ALA A 245 8.63 -2.36 -0.85
C ALA A 245 7.83 -2.21 0.45
N GLU A 246 6.52 -1.99 0.30
CA GLU A 246 5.57 -1.87 1.42
C GLU A 246 5.28 -3.22 2.10
N GLN A 247 4.85 -3.17 3.36
CA GLN A 247 4.48 -4.37 4.12
C GLN A 247 3.11 -4.93 3.66
N PRO A 248 2.94 -6.26 3.55
CA PRO A 248 1.61 -6.85 3.39
C PRO A 248 0.78 -6.69 4.68
N PRO A 249 -0.55 -6.53 4.59
CA PRO A 249 -1.39 -6.29 5.75
C PRO A 249 -1.58 -7.57 6.59
N GLY A 250 -1.22 -7.51 7.88
CA GLY A 250 -1.76 -8.40 8.92
C GLY A 250 -0.76 -9.19 9.77
N THR A 251 -0.18 -8.54 10.79
CA THR A 251 0.29 -9.20 12.03
C THR A 251 0.04 -8.29 13.24
N GLY A 252 -1.18 -8.36 13.82
CA GLY A 252 -1.52 -7.67 15.07
C GLY A 252 -1.55 -8.64 16.26
N ASP A 253 -0.94 -8.26 17.39
CA ASP A 253 -0.87 -9.08 18.61
C ASP A 253 -2.05 -8.77 19.58
N ALA A 254 -2.38 -9.73 20.44
CA ALA A 254 -3.63 -9.74 21.21
C ALA A 254 -3.44 -9.58 22.74
N GLY A 255 -3.56 -8.33 23.22
CA GLY A 255 -4.23 -7.94 24.48
C GLY A 255 -3.67 -8.36 25.86
N GLN A 256 -3.32 -7.36 26.70
CA GLN A 256 -4.13 -6.93 27.87
C GLN A 256 -3.40 -5.91 28.79
N PRO A 257 -4.12 -5.06 29.56
CA PRO A 257 -3.61 -4.23 30.67
C PRO A 257 -4.11 -4.70 32.07
N ALA A 258 -3.69 -4.19 33.23
CA ALA A 258 -2.43 -3.57 33.74
C ALA A 258 -2.66 -3.17 35.23
N PRO A 259 -1.65 -3.19 36.13
CA PRO A 259 -1.73 -2.33 37.32
C PRO A 259 -0.43 -1.64 37.78
N GLU A 260 -0.60 -0.43 38.32
CA GLU A 260 0.34 0.38 39.11
C GLU A 260 0.11 0.20 40.64
N PRO A 261 0.82 0.86 41.60
CA PRO A 261 1.94 1.82 41.49
C PRO A 261 3.17 1.50 42.41
N GLY A 262 4.30 2.24 42.27
CA GLY A 262 5.23 2.36 43.42
C GLY A 262 6.71 2.77 43.26
N GLY A 263 7.04 3.91 42.63
CA GLY A 263 8.36 4.57 42.81
C GLY A 263 9.13 4.89 41.52
N PRO A 264 9.91 5.98 41.46
CA PRO A 264 10.34 6.56 40.19
C PRO A 264 11.57 5.88 39.60
N VAL A 265 11.38 5.28 38.42
CA VAL A 265 12.41 5.10 37.40
C VAL A 265 11.88 5.84 36.15
N PRO A 266 12.68 6.68 35.45
CA PRO A 266 12.23 7.32 34.23
C PRO A 266 11.88 6.27 33.18
N ASP A 267 10.65 6.32 32.71
CA ASP A 267 10.10 5.33 31.78
C ASP A 267 10.53 5.70 30.35
N ALA A 268 11.73 5.29 29.98
CA ALA A 268 12.34 5.64 28.69
C ALA A 268 11.53 5.15 27.48
N ALA A 269 10.70 4.11 27.64
CA ALA A 269 9.77 3.67 26.60
C ALA A 269 8.62 4.68 26.45
N ARG A 270 8.04 5.12 27.57
CA ARG A 270 7.02 6.18 27.58
C ARG A 270 7.58 7.52 27.09
N GLU A 271 8.81 7.90 27.45
CA GLU A 271 9.45 9.12 26.93
C GLU A 271 9.71 9.03 25.42
N LEU A 272 10.02 7.84 24.89
CA LEU A 272 10.14 7.60 23.46
C LEU A 272 8.78 7.66 22.74
N ASP A 273 7.73 7.07 23.32
CA ASP A 273 6.36 7.14 22.82
C ASP A 273 5.80 8.57 22.85
N ASP A 274 6.05 9.32 23.94
CA ASP A 274 5.64 10.72 24.08
C ASP A 274 6.45 11.62 23.10
N ALA A 275 7.72 11.30 22.83
CA ALA A 275 8.52 11.97 21.80
C ALA A 275 8.06 11.62 20.36
N GLN A 276 7.73 10.36 20.08
CA GLN A 276 7.19 9.93 18.78
C GLN A 276 5.83 10.58 18.54
N ARG A 277 4.91 10.54 19.53
CA ARG A 277 3.63 11.25 19.45
C ARG A 277 3.81 12.76 19.21
N ALA A 278 4.81 13.39 19.82
CA ALA A 278 5.11 14.80 19.58
C ALA A 278 5.68 15.07 18.18
N LEU A 279 6.49 14.16 17.63
CA LEU A 279 6.99 14.24 16.25
C LEU A 279 5.87 14.02 15.23
N ASP A 280 5.02 13.01 15.44
CA ASP A 280 3.85 12.75 14.60
C ASP A 280 2.88 13.95 14.64
N GLN A 281 2.63 14.51 15.82
CA GLN A 281 1.80 15.71 15.98
C GLN A 281 2.42 16.95 15.30
N ALA A 282 3.74 17.11 15.34
CA ALA A 282 4.43 18.18 14.64
C ALA A 282 4.34 18.02 13.12
N ALA A 283 4.62 16.82 12.58
CA ALA A 283 4.49 16.53 11.16
C ALA A 283 3.05 16.75 10.64
N ARG A 284 2.04 16.31 11.41
CA ARG A 284 0.62 16.58 11.12
C ARG A 284 0.30 18.07 11.14
N SER A 285 0.87 18.81 12.08
CA SER A 285 0.68 20.27 12.21
C SER A 285 1.30 21.03 11.04
N ASP A 286 2.46 20.60 10.54
CA ASP A 286 3.09 21.20 9.35
C ASP A 286 2.23 21.01 8.08
N VAL A 287 1.66 19.82 7.87
CA VAL A 287 0.69 19.58 6.77
C VAL A 287 -0.53 20.50 6.90
N VAL A 288 -1.18 20.54 8.08
CA VAL A 288 -2.36 21.41 8.28
C VAL A 288 -2.00 22.89 8.12
N ALA A 289 -0.81 23.32 8.53
CA ALA A 289 -0.33 24.69 8.35
C ALA A 289 -0.20 25.06 6.86
N ASN A 290 0.28 24.13 6.02
CA ASN A 290 0.46 24.33 4.58
C ASN A 290 -0.86 24.37 3.78
N LEU A 291 -1.94 23.78 4.29
CA LEU A 291 -3.27 23.85 3.68
C LEU A 291 -3.74 25.31 3.50
N PRO A 292 -4.45 25.62 2.39
CA PRO A 292 -4.89 26.98 2.12
C PRO A 292 -5.92 27.44 3.16
N THR A 293 -6.02 28.76 3.35
CA THR A 293 -7.20 29.35 4.01
C THR A 293 -8.40 29.21 3.07
N PRO A 294 -9.60 28.85 3.56
CA PRO A 294 -10.80 28.83 2.74
C PRO A 294 -11.07 30.13 1.97
N PRO A 295 -11.48 30.06 0.70
CA PRO A 295 -12.00 31.21 -0.05
C PRO A 295 -13.33 31.73 0.53
N THR A 296 -13.80 32.89 0.08
CA THR A 296 -15.15 33.37 0.46
C THR A 296 -16.28 32.59 -0.23
N ASP A 297 -17.51 32.69 0.28
CA ASP A 297 -18.72 32.11 -0.34
C ASP A 297 -18.80 32.43 -1.84
N GLU A 298 -18.54 33.69 -2.23
CA GLU A 298 -18.58 34.13 -3.62
C GLU A 298 -17.40 33.65 -4.48
N GLU A 299 -16.30 33.24 -3.86
CA GLU A 299 -15.15 32.63 -4.53
C GLU A 299 -15.35 31.12 -4.71
N LEU A 300 -15.92 30.44 -3.70
CA LEU A 300 -16.34 29.04 -3.76
C LEU A 300 -17.38 28.85 -4.87
N LEU A 301 -18.46 29.64 -4.85
CA LEU A 301 -19.51 29.69 -5.89
C LEU A 301 -19.01 30.03 -7.31
N ARG A 302 -17.77 30.49 -7.46
CA ARG A 302 -17.15 30.82 -8.75
C ARG A 302 -16.12 29.79 -9.21
N GLY A 303 -15.40 29.18 -8.27
CA GLY A 303 -14.28 28.28 -8.55
C GLY A 303 -14.59 26.79 -8.41
N TYR A 304 -15.62 26.44 -7.65
CA TYR A 304 -15.96 25.07 -7.28
C TYR A 304 -17.39 24.76 -7.72
N GLN A 305 -17.59 24.58 -9.02
CA GLN A 305 -18.87 24.25 -9.65
C GLN A 305 -18.59 23.27 -10.81
N THR A 306 -19.47 22.29 -11.05
CA THR A 306 -19.38 21.46 -12.26
C THR A 306 -19.96 22.20 -13.48
N GLY A 307 -19.47 21.89 -14.68
CA GLY A 307 -20.01 22.44 -15.93
C GLY A 307 -21.16 21.59 -16.48
N ASP A 308 -21.99 22.17 -17.36
CA ASP A 308 -23.23 21.55 -17.88
C ASP A 308 -23.04 20.22 -18.68
N ASP A 309 -21.81 19.78 -18.97
CA ASP A 309 -21.54 18.60 -19.79
C ASP A 309 -21.11 17.37 -18.98
N ARG A 310 -21.87 16.26 -19.12
CA ARG A 310 -21.68 14.90 -18.56
C ARG A 310 -22.06 14.69 -17.08
N MET A 311 -23.14 13.93 -16.89
CA MET A 311 -23.33 13.05 -15.74
C MET A 311 -22.59 11.72 -16.00
N LEU A 312 -21.95 11.17 -14.98
CA LEU A 312 -21.68 9.74 -14.93
C LEU A 312 -22.80 9.11 -14.10
N PRO A 313 -23.58 8.14 -14.61
CA PRO A 313 -24.61 7.46 -13.83
C PRO A 313 -23.95 6.47 -12.85
N ILE A 314 -23.34 7.01 -11.80
CA ILE A 314 -22.58 6.26 -10.79
C ILE A 314 -23.15 6.59 -9.41
N LEU A 315 -23.80 5.58 -8.82
CA LEU A 315 -24.05 5.45 -7.38
C LEU A 315 -24.98 6.48 -6.71
N GLY A 316 -26.07 6.87 -7.40
CA GLY A 316 -27.26 7.50 -6.78
C GLY A 316 -28.37 6.50 -6.37
N GLU A 317 -28.46 5.35 -7.04
CA GLU A 317 -29.41 4.27 -6.70
C GLU A 317 -28.69 3.01 -6.20
N LYS A 318 -29.43 2.16 -5.47
CA LYS A 318 -28.97 0.85 -4.96
C LYS A 318 -28.79 -0.18 -6.07
N LEU A 319 -27.85 0.07 -6.97
CA LEU A 319 -27.48 -0.84 -8.04
C LEU A 319 -26.88 -2.11 -7.43
N THR A 320 -27.47 -3.25 -7.75
CA THR A 320 -26.86 -4.54 -7.48
C THR A 320 -25.56 -4.68 -8.29
N PRO A 321 -24.60 -5.53 -7.86
CA PRO A 321 -23.38 -5.75 -8.63
C PRO A 321 -23.67 -6.12 -10.10
N SER A 322 -24.74 -6.87 -10.35
CA SER A 322 -25.23 -7.23 -11.70
C SER A 322 -25.64 -6.05 -12.58
N GLU A 323 -26.19 -4.97 -12.01
CA GLU A 323 -26.63 -3.79 -12.76
C GLU A 323 -25.44 -2.86 -13.06
N LEU A 324 -24.46 -2.79 -12.15
CA LEU A 324 -23.17 -2.13 -12.37
C LEU A 324 -22.39 -2.77 -13.54
N TRP A 325 -22.44 -4.10 -13.67
CA TRP A 325 -21.87 -4.84 -14.82
C TRP A 325 -22.61 -4.63 -16.14
N ALA A 326 -23.85 -4.13 -16.11
CA ALA A 326 -24.63 -3.82 -17.30
C ALA A 326 -24.36 -2.38 -17.79
N SER A 327 -24.34 -1.40 -16.87
CA SER A 327 -24.09 0.01 -17.20
C SER A 327 -22.66 0.29 -17.66
N THR A 328 -21.67 -0.43 -17.13
CA THR A 328 -20.25 -0.33 -17.55
C THR A 328 -19.98 -0.68 -19.02
N ARG A 329 -20.95 -1.24 -19.76
CA ARG A 329 -20.77 -1.58 -21.18
C ARG A 329 -21.19 -0.51 -22.18
N GLU A 330 -22.02 0.47 -21.81
CA GLU A 330 -22.69 1.29 -22.84
C GLU A 330 -22.09 2.68 -23.12
N ASP A 331 -21.45 3.40 -22.17
CA ASP A 331 -20.83 4.70 -22.52
C ASP A 331 -19.79 5.29 -21.51
N ILE A 332 -18.77 4.51 -21.09
CA ILE A 332 -17.80 4.94 -20.04
C ILE A 332 -16.32 4.90 -20.49
N THR A 333 -16.03 5.22 -21.75
CA THR A 333 -14.62 5.29 -22.21
C THR A 333 -14.01 6.67 -21.94
N GLY A 334 -12.85 6.71 -21.26
CA GLY A 334 -12.02 7.92 -21.11
C GLY A 334 -11.90 8.51 -19.71
N ILE A 335 -12.17 7.74 -18.64
CA ILE A 335 -11.88 8.13 -17.24
C ILE A 335 -10.96 7.07 -16.63
N PRO A 336 -9.73 7.42 -16.20
CA PRO A 336 -8.73 6.44 -15.78
C PRO A 336 -9.18 5.52 -14.64
N LEU A 337 -9.96 6.02 -13.68
CA LEU A 337 -10.52 5.16 -12.62
C LEU A 337 -11.47 4.12 -13.18
N LEU A 338 -12.35 4.51 -14.12
CA LEU A 338 -13.39 3.63 -14.63
C LEU A 338 -12.80 2.59 -15.60
N ASP A 339 -11.76 2.95 -16.35
CA ASP A 339 -10.93 1.97 -17.05
C ASP A 339 -10.29 0.98 -16.05
N ALA A 340 -9.73 1.45 -14.92
CA ALA A 340 -9.16 0.59 -13.89
C ALA A 340 -10.19 -0.28 -13.13
N MET A 341 -11.42 0.19 -12.94
CA MET A 341 -12.54 -0.53 -12.32
C MET A 341 -13.16 -1.58 -13.26
N VAL A 342 -13.21 -1.29 -14.56
CA VAL A 342 -13.65 -2.22 -15.62
C VAL A 342 -12.61 -3.32 -15.85
N VAL A 343 -11.31 -3.00 -15.76
CA VAL A 343 -10.21 -3.96 -15.95
C VAL A 343 -9.99 -4.84 -14.72
N ASN A 344 -10.18 -4.35 -13.49
CA ASN A 344 -10.06 -5.16 -12.28
C ASN A 344 -11.30 -5.03 -11.34
N PRO A 345 -12.10 -6.10 -11.15
CA PRO A 345 -13.25 -6.08 -10.24
C PRO A 345 -12.87 -5.80 -8.77
N GLN A 346 -11.63 -6.03 -8.35
CA GLN A 346 -11.16 -5.68 -7.00
C GLN A 346 -11.13 -4.17 -6.77
N ASN A 347 -10.81 -3.38 -7.81
CA ASN A 347 -10.83 -1.91 -7.72
C ASN A 347 -12.25 -1.40 -7.48
N THR A 348 -13.24 -2.03 -8.12
CA THR A 348 -14.67 -1.74 -7.90
C THR A 348 -15.11 -2.07 -6.47
N ILE A 349 -14.66 -3.20 -5.92
CA ILE A 349 -14.94 -3.58 -4.52
C ILE A 349 -14.27 -2.61 -3.55
N ARG A 350 -13.00 -2.24 -3.76
CA ARG A 350 -12.32 -1.28 -2.89
C ARG A 350 -12.94 0.11 -2.97
N HIS A 351 -13.31 0.60 -4.16
CA HIS A 351 -14.00 1.89 -4.31
C HIS A 351 -15.29 1.98 -3.48
N LEU A 352 -16.11 0.92 -3.49
CA LEU A 352 -17.31 0.84 -2.64
C LEU A 352 -16.95 0.82 -1.15
N GLY A 353 -15.92 0.05 -0.77
CA GLY A 353 -15.41 0.01 0.60
C GLY A 353 -14.87 1.36 1.09
N VAL A 354 -14.18 2.13 0.25
CA VAL A 354 -13.65 3.47 0.57
C VAL A 354 -14.77 4.47 0.89
N LYS A 355 -15.95 4.35 0.25
CA LYS A 355 -17.12 5.16 0.59
C LYS A 355 -17.72 4.77 1.95
N GLU A 356 -17.96 3.49 2.18
CA GLU A 356 -18.50 2.97 3.46
C GLU A 356 -17.55 3.26 4.64
N GLU A 357 -16.24 3.20 4.40
CA GLU A 357 -15.19 3.56 5.37
C GLU A 357 -15.25 5.06 5.73
N ALA A 358 -15.43 5.93 4.74
CA ALA A 358 -15.52 7.38 4.96
C ALA A 358 -16.81 7.80 5.68
N GLU A 359 -17.95 7.17 5.35
CA GLU A 359 -19.20 7.34 6.09
C GLU A 359 -19.02 6.93 7.56
N THR A 360 -18.49 5.73 7.81
CA THR A 360 -18.24 5.19 9.15
C THR A 360 -17.25 6.04 9.96
N ALA A 361 -16.15 6.49 9.34
CA ALA A 361 -15.14 7.32 10.00
C ALA A 361 -15.71 8.71 10.34
N GLY A 362 -16.53 9.30 9.47
CA GLY A 362 -17.25 10.54 9.73
C GLY A 362 -18.19 10.46 10.93
N GLU A 363 -19.00 9.41 11.03
CA GLU A 363 -19.88 9.19 12.19
C GLU A 363 -19.10 9.08 13.51
N GLN A 364 -17.93 8.44 13.48
CA GLN A 364 -17.10 8.26 14.67
C GLN A 364 -16.34 9.53 15.09
N SER A 365 -15.83 10.32 14.13
CA SER A 365 -15.09 11.56 14.42
C SER A 365 -16.00 12.75 14.71
N PHE A 366 -17.17 12.80 14.06
CA PHE A 366 -18.17 13.84 14.20
C PHE A 366 -19.55 13.19 14.45
N PRO A 367 -19.77 12.63 15.66
CA PRO A 367 -21.07 12.11 16.07
C PRO A 367 -22.08 13.25 16.15
N ASP A 368 -23.30 12.95 15.70
CA ASP A 368 -24.39 13.93 15.62
C ASP A 368 -25.14 13.93 16.97
N PRO A 369 -25.30 15.09 17.63
CA PRO A 369 -26.04 15.18 18.88
C PRO A 369 -27.51 14.73 18.78
N ASP A 370 -28.13 14.78 17.59
CA ASP A 370 -29.55 14.49 17.40
C ASP A 370 -29.84 13.02 16.96
N GLY A 371 -28.81 12.22 16.64
CA GLY A 371 -28.92 10.76 16.47
C GLY A 371 -28.24 10.18 15.20
N PRO A 372 -28.32 8.85 14.98
CA PRO A 372 -27.77 8.21 13.79
C PRO A 372 -28.67 8.42 12.57
N GLY A 373 -28.07 8.92 11.49
CA GLY A 373 -28.68 9.15 10.18
C GLY A 373 -27.61 9.54 9.15
N PRO A 374 -27.81 9.23 7.86
CA PRO A 374 -26.79 9.47 6.82
C PRO A 374 -26.53 10.97 6.58
N GLU A 375 -27.52 11.81 6.83
CA GLU A 375 -27.54 13.26 6.54
C GLU A 375 -27.33 14.10 7.81
N GLY A 376 -26.36 13.72 8.65
CA GLY A 376 -26.21 14.26 10.02
C GLY A 376 -26.25 15.79 10.14
N GLY A 377 -26.83 16.28 11.23
CA GLY A 377 -27.01 17.70 11.56
C GLY A 377 -28.45 18.06 11.94
N ARG A 378 -28.64 19.24 12.55
CA ARG A 378 -29.86 19.73 13.23
C ARG A 378 -31.15 19.84 12.39
N ALA A 379 -31.13 19.40 11.14
CA ALA A 379 -32.29 19.32 10.25
C ALA A 379 -32.25 18.11 9.29
N GLY A 380 -31.26 17.22 9.40
CA GLY A 380 -31.07 16.11 8.45
C GLY A 380 -30.63 16.57 7.06
N THR A 381 -29.67 17.50 6.96
CA THR A 381 -29.20 18.01 5.64
C THR A 381 -27.81 17.51 5.24
N GLY A 382 -27.03 16.90 6.15
CA GLY A 382 -25.71 16.35 5.82
C GLY A 382 -24.73 17.41 5.34
N GLU A 383 -24.59 18.52 6.05
CA GLU A 383 -23.88 19.73 5.56
C GLU A 383 -22.95 20.36 6.60
N ASN A 384 -22.50 19.51 7.55
CA ASN A 384 -21.75 19.90 8.74
C ASN A 384 -20.33 19.30 8.74
N HIS A 385 -19.66 19.32 9.89
CA HIS A 385 -18.30 18.81 10.06
C HIS A 385 -18.15 17.31 9.75
N ARG A 386 -19.20 16.49 9.95
CA ARG A 386 -19.21 15.09 9.52
C ARG A 386 -19.11 15.00 8.00
N ASP A 387 -19.86 15.84 7.32
CA ASP A 387 -19.95 15.81 5.87
C ASP A 387 -18.65 16.30 5.22
N ALA A 388 -18.14 17.44 5.70
CA ALA A 388 -16.82 17.95 5.33
C ALA A 388 -15.72 16.90 5.59
N PHE A 389 -15.79 16.18 6.71
CA PHE A 389 -14.89 15.04 6.98
C PHE A 389 -15.08 13.91 5.95
N ARG A 390 -16.32 13.48 5.67
CA ARG A 390 -16.61 12.40 4.71
C ARG A 390 -16.02 12.72 3.35
N HIS A 391 -16.28 13.91 2.81
CA HIS A 391 -15.77 14.33 1.49
C HIS A 391 -14.25 14.39 1.45
N ALA A 392 -13.62 15.04 2.43
CA ALA A 392 -12.15 15.11 2.49
C ALA A 392 -11.50 13.73 2.69
N TYR A 393 -12.02 12.89 3.59
CA TYR A 393 -11.43 11.57 3.88
C TYR A 393 -11.63 10.61 2.71
N TRP A 394 -12.82 10.60 2.11
CA TRP A 394 -13.10 9.85 0.88
C TRP A 394 -12.14 10.24 -0.26
N ASN A 395 -11.96 11.55 -0.54
CA ASN A 395 -11.03 12.00 -1.57
C ASN A 395 -9.56 11.74 -1.24
N ALA A 396 -9.17 11.75 0.05
CA ALA A 396 -7.83 11.42 0.47
C ALA A 396 -7.50 9.93 0.22
N LEU A 397 -8.39 9.02 0.63
CA LEU A 397 -8.26 7.58 0.37
C LEU A 397 -8.23 7.29 -1.14
N MET A 398 -9.18 7.88 -1.89
CA MET A 398 -9.24 7.76 -3.36
C MET A 398 -7.95 8.26 -4.03
N THR A 399 -7.33 9.31 -3.50
CA THR A 399 -6.06 9.86 -4.02
C THR A 399 -4.89 8.93 -3.75
N ARG A 400 -4.79 8.38 -2.54
CA ARG A 400 -3.72 7.45 -2.16
C ARG A 400 -3.80 6.13 -2.95
N GLU A 401 -5.02 5.65 -3.24
CA GLU A 401 -5.23 4.33 -3.85
C GLU A 401 -5.33 4.36 -5.39
N PHE A 402 -5.85 5.45 -5.97
CA PHE A 402 -6.11 5.54 -7.41
C PHE A 402 -5.48 6.76 -8.08
N GLY A 403 -4.79 7.62 -7.32
CA GLY A 403 -4.14 8.84 -7.79
C GLY A 403 -5.08 10.05 -7.81
N GLU A 404 -4.49 11.25 -7.65
CA GLU A 404 -5.18 12.54 -7.55
C GLU A 404 -6.13 12.80 -8.74
N ASN A 405 -5.68 12.58 -9.97
CA ASN A 405 -6.48 12.78 -11.19
C ASN A 405 -7.74 11.88 -11.23
N SER A 406 -7.66 10.68 -10.67
CA SER A 406 -8.76 9.72 -10.60
C SER A 406 -9.76 10.12 -9.52
N ALA A 407 -9.25 10.50 -8.35
CA ALA A 407 -10.06 11.02 -7.24
C ALA A 407 -10.78 12.31 -7.62
N GLU A 408 -10.12 13.22 -8.35
CA GLU A 408 -10.72 14.44 -8.85
C GLU A 408 -11.88 14.15 -9.81
N GLN A 409 -11.67 13.35 -10.85
CA GLN A 409 -12.72 13.05 -11.84
C GLN A 409 -13.95 12.39 -11.20
N VAL A 410 -13.74 11.52 -10.22
CA VAL A 410 -14.84 10.78 -9.57
C VAL A 410 -15.51 11.59 -8.47
N GLY A 411 -14.76 12.37 -7.68
CA GLY A 411 -15.34 13.35 -6.77
C GLY A 411 -16.18 14.39 -7.52
N THR A 412 -15.60 15.03 -8.55
CA THR A 412 -16.32 15.98 -9.40
C THR A 412 -17.52 15.37 -10.11
N GLY A 413 -17.46 14.09 -10.48
CA GLY A 413 -18.61 13.37 -11.02
C GLY A 413 -19.71 13.05 -9.99
N HIS A 414 -19.38 12.98 -8.70
CA HIS A 414 -20.33 12.69 -7.62
C HIS A 414 -21.07 13.94 -7.15
N GLU A 415 -20.40 15.10 -7.09
CA GLU A 415 -21.00 16.35 -6.56
C GLU A 415 -21.87 17.11 -7.57
N ARG A 416 -22.03 16.57 -8.79
CA ARG A 416 -22.79 17.21 -9.85
C ARG A 416 -24.30 17.18 -9.53
N ARG A 417 -24.91 18.36 -9.55
CA ARG A 417 -26.29 18.58 -9.09
C ARG A 417 -27.38 17.87 -9.91
N PRO A 418 -28.52 17.51 -9.27
CA PRO A 418 -29.77 17.23 -9.96
C PRO A 418 -30.27 18.42 -10.78
N GLU A 419 -30.91 18.16 -11.92
CA GLU A 419 -31.49 19.22 -12.79
C GLU A 419 -32.71 19.93 -12.15
N ASP A 420 -33.40 19.25 -11.22
CA ASP A 420 -34.59 19.77 -10.53
C ASP A 420 -34.24 20.42 -9.18
N PRO A 421 -34.53 21.72 -8.97
CA PRO A 421 -34.31 22.37 -7.68
C PRO A 421 -35.27 21.84 -6.62
N VAL A 422 -34.74 21.51 -5.44
CA VAL A 422 -35.56 21.05 -4.30
C VAL A 422 -36.43 22.19 -3.79
N ASP A 423 -37.74 22.08 -3.99
CA ASP A 423 -38.74 23.03 -3.49
C ASP A 423 -38.53 23.33 -1.99
N LYS A 424 -38.37 24.61 -1.66
CA LYS A 424 -38.17 25.24 -0.32
C LYS A 424 -36.73 25.45 0.16
N GLN A 425 -35.70 25.12 -0.63
CA GLN A 425 -34.32 25.47 -0.27
C GLN A 425 -34.03 27.00 -0.32
N PRO A 426 -33.05 27.52 0.44
CA PRO A 426 -32.55 28.89 0.29
C PRO A 426 -32.00 29.20 -1.12
N PRO A 427 -31.93 30.48 -1.53
CA PRO A 427 -31.30 30.86 -2.79
C PRO A 427 -29.82 30.47 -2.83
N LEU A 428 -29.41 29.86 -3.96
CA LEU A 428 -28.06 29.34 -4.19
C LEU A 428 -27.65 28.19 -3.24
N PHE A 429 -28.60 27.45 -2.66
CA PHE A 429 -28.29 26.35 -1.75
C PHE A 429 -27.58 25.18 -2.45
N ALA A 430 -28.12 24.69 -3.56
CA ALA A 430 -27.54 23.56 -4.29
C ALA A 430 -26.17 23.93 -4.88
N GLU A 431 -25.99 25.18 -5.30
CA GLU A 431 -24.71 25.76 -5.70
C GLU A 431 -23.67 25.71 -4.58
N ARG A 432 -24.08 25.92 -3.32
CA ARG A 432 -23.19 25.88 -2.15
C ARG A 432 -22.88 24.47 -1.70
N GLN A 433 -23.82 23.54 -1.79
CA GLN A 433 -23.57 22.13 -1.50
C GLN A 433 -22.47 21.60 -2.42
N GLU A 434 -22.66 21.73 -3.74
CA GLU A 434 -21.63 21.38 -4.73
C GLU A 434 -20.29 22.10 -4.46
N ALA A 435 -20.30 23.40 -4.12
CA ALA A 435 -19.07 24.13 -3.84
C ALA A 435 -18.35 23.69 -2.55
N MET A 436 -19.10 23.34 -1.51
CA MET A 436 -18.60 22.77 -0.26
C MET A 436 -17.91 21.43 -0.53
N ASP A 437 -18.61 20.54 -1.22
CA ASP A 437 -18.17 19.16 -1.46
C ASP A 437 -16.94 19.14 -2.36
N LEU A 438 -16.96 19.89 -3.47
CA LEU A 438 -15.81 20.03 -4.36
C LEU A 438 -14.58 20.65 -3.66
N TYR A 439 -14.78 21.64 -2.78
CA TYR A 439 -13.69 22.24 -2.01
C TYR A 439 -13.13 21.26 -0.99
N ASN A 440 -13.97 20.64 -0.16
CA ASN A 440 -13.55 19.68 0.87
C ASN A 440 -12.87 18.45 0.23
N ASN A 441 -13.38 17.98 -0.90
CA ASN A 441 -12.74 16.97 -1.74
C ASN A 441 -11.30 17.38 -2.12
N SER A 442 -11.11 18.60 -2.63
CA SER A 442 -9.78 19.11 -3.03
C SER A 442 -8.79 19.18 -1.86
N ILE A 443 -9.26 19.54 -0.66
CA ILE A 443 -8.46 19.51 0.57
C ILE A 443 -8.06 18.08 0.93
N GLY A 444 -8.98 17.12 0.80
CA GLY A 444 -8.72 15.69 0.95
C GLY A 444 -7.59 15.18 0.06
N ARG A 445 -7.69 15.45 -1.26
CA ARG A 445 -6.64 15.08 -2.23
C ARG A 445 -5.29 15.67 -1.85
N ARG A 446 -5.27 16.96 -1.50
CA ARG A 446 -4.05 17.66 -1.09
C ARG A 446 -3.43 17.09 0.18
N ILE A 447 -4.23 16.73 1.18
CA ILE A 447 -3.74 16.07 2.42
C ILE A 447 -3.06 14.74 2.10
N ALA A 448 -3.68 13.90 1.25
CA ALA A 448 -3.06 12.65 0.82
C ALA A 448 -1.74 12.86 0.06
N THR A 449 -1.67 13.88 -0.81
CA THR A 449 -0.44 14.23 -1.54
C THR A 449 0.67 14.76 -0.62
N GLU A 450 0.35 15.59 0.37
CA GLU A 450 1.34 16.13 1.32
C GLU A 450 1.82 15.09 2.35
N LEU A 451 0.97 14.12 2.73
CA LEU A 451 1.36 13.00 3.59
C LEU A 451 2.12 11.88 2.84
N GLY A 452 1.84 11.71 1.55
CA GLY A 452 2.47 10.70 0.69
C GLY A 452 1.91 9.27 0.85
N PRO A 453 2.41 8.31 0.06
CA PRO A 453 1.82 6.97 -0.06
C PRO A 453 1.88 6.13 1.22
N GLN A 454 2.89 6.35 2.06
CA GLN A 454 3.09 5.59 3.31
C GLN A 454 2.12 5.98 4.45
N ALA A 455 1.24 6.97 4.22
CA ALA A 455 0.35 7.49 5.25
C ALA A 455 -0.78 6.52 5.59
N THR A 456 -0.91 6.17 6.87
CA THR A 456 -1.96 5.26 7.33
C THR A 456 -3.33 5.95 7.33
N ASP A 457 -4.40 5.16 7.32
CA ASP A 457 -5.78 5.65 7.46
C ASP A 457 -5.96 6.51 8.72
N ALA A 458 -5.29 6.12 9.81
CA ALA A 458 -5.28 6.85 11.07
C ALA A 458 -4.56 8.22 10.96
N ASP A 459 -3.49 8.32 10.16
CA ASP A 459 -2.79 9.59 9.91
C ASP A 459 -3.64 10.54 9.06
N VAL A 460 -4.20 10.03 7.96
CA VAL A 460 -5.09 10.79 7.07
C VAL A 460 -6.30 11.31 7.85
N ARG A 461 -6.93 10.45 8.66
CA ARG A 461 -8.03 10.81 9.55
C ARG A 461 -7.62 11.89 10.56
N ALA A 462 -6.50 11.71 11.27
CA ALA A 462 -6.05 12.65 12.28
C ALA A 462 -5.74 14.04 11.70
N VAL A 463 -5.15 14.10 10.50
CA VAL A 463 -4.89 15.37 9.80
C VAL A 463 -6.17 16.05 9.35
N ILE A 464 -7.14 15.31 8.81
CA ILE A 464 -8.43 15.89 8.38
C ILE A 464 -9.24 16.40 9.58
N GLU A 465 -9.29 15.64 10.68
CA GLU A 465 -9.91 16.12 11.92
C GLU A 465 -9.27 17.42 12.43
N GLN A 466 -7.94 17.52 12.37
CA GLN A 466 -7.22 18.73 12.79
C GLN A 466 -7.48 19.89 11.81
N ALA A 467 -7.45 19.64 10.50
CA ALA A 467 -7.79 20.62 9.46
C ALA A 467 -9.22 21.16 9.62
N ILE A 468 -10.18 20.32 10.05
CA ILE A 468 -11.55 20.74 10.35
C ILE A 468 -11.60 21.65 11.59
N ARG A 469 -10.91 21.28 12.68
CA ARG A 469 -10.82 22.11 13.90
C ARG A 469 -10.15 23.46 13.63
N ASP A 470 -9.12 23.47 12.78
CA ASP A 470 -8.36 24.67 12.41
C ASP A 470 -9.03 25.52 11.30
N GLY A 471 -10.21 25.12 10.82
CA GLY A 471 -10.97 25.89 9.83
C GLY A 471 -10.35 25.92 8.43
N LYS A 472 -9.73 24.82 8.01
CA LYS A 472 -9.20 24.64 6.64
C LYS A 472 -10.24 24.09 5.66
N LEU A 473 -11.29 23.45 6.17
CA LEU A 473 -12.45 22.97 5.41
C LEU A 473 -13.60 23.99 5.49
N VAL A 474 -14.65 23.80 4.69
CA VAL A 474 -15.88 24.62 4.73
C VAL A 474 -17.12 23.79 5.03
N VAL A 475 -18.09 24.44 5.66
CA VAL A 475 -19.42 23.90 6.00
C VAL A 475 -20.46 24.99 5.78
N PHE A 476 -21.75 24.66 5.79
CA PHE A 476 -22.79 25.68 5.82
C PHE A 476 -22.83 26.45 7.14
N ASN A 477 -23.25 27.72 7.08
CA ASN A 477 -23.65 28.47 8.25
C ASN A 477 -25.01 27.98 8.81
N GLN A 478 -25.33 28.39 10.04
CA GLN A 478 -26.51 27.92 10.79
C GLN A 478 -27.88 28.19 10.12
N ASP A 479 -27.97 29.14 9.18
CA ASP A 479 -29.20 29.44 8.43
C ASP A 479 -29.17 28.97 6.97
N HIS A 480 -28.13 28.20 6.60
CA HIS A 480 -27.90 27.62 5.28
C HIS A 480 -27.87 28.63 4.13
N THR A 481 -27.53 29.90 4.41
CA THR A 481 -27.44 30.98 3.42
C THR A 481 -26.04 31.27 2.90
N GLY A 482 -24.99 30.61 3.44
CA GLY A 482 -23.60 30.84 3.06
C GLY A 482 -22.64 29.75 3.58
N LEU A 483 -21.51 29.56 2.90
CA LEU A 483 -20.42 28.72 3.38
C LEU A 483 -19.47 29.47 4.32
N VAL A 484 -18.98 28.79 5.35
CA VAL A 484 -18.04 29.32 6.35
C VAL A 484 -16.92 28.33 6.67
N PRO A 485 -15.73 28.80 7.14
CA PRO A 485 -14.67 27.93 7.63
C PRO A 485 -15.15 27.04 8.78
N SER A 486 -14.81 25.75 8.73
CA SER A 486 -15.33 24.72 9.64
C SER A 486 -15.06 25.01 11.12
N GLY A 487 -13.88 25.53 11.47
CA GLY A 487 -13.52 25.91 12.85
C GLY A 487 -14.27 27.14 13.39
N GLY A 488 -15.01 27.86 12.54
CA GLY A 488 -15.85 29.01 12.91
C GLY A 488 -17.35 28.70 13.02
N ALA A 489 -17.78 27.49 12.62
CA ALA A 489 -19.19 27.08 12.70
C ALA A 489 -19.58 26.65 14.13
N GLU A 490 -20.81 26.96 14.55
CA GLU A 490 -21.24 26.89 15.96
C GLU A 490 -21.41 25.46 16.53
N ASP A 491 -21.26 24.41 15.72
CA ASP A 491 -21.52 23.03 16.13
C ASP A 491 -20.38 22.37 16.94
N PHE A 492 -19.23 23.05 17.09
CA PHE A 492 -18.25 22.66 18.12
C PHE A 492 -18.76 23.03 19.52
N PRO A 493 -18.95 22.06 20.45
CA PRO A 493 -19.21 22.39 21.85
C PRO A 493 -18.02 23.17 22.43
N ARG A 494 -18.31 24.35 22.99
CA ARG A 494 -17.32 25.28 23.58
C ARG A 494 -16.76 24.80 24.91
#